data_AF-A0A5R2N1I3-F1
#
_entry.id   AF-A0A5R2N1I3-F1
#
_cell.length_a   1.000
_cell.length_b   1.000
_cell.length_c   1.000
_cell.angle_alpha   90.00
_cell.angle_beta   90.00
_cell.angle_gamma   90.00
#
_symmetry.space_group_name_H-M   'P 1'
#
loop_
_entity.id
_entity.type
_entity.pdbx_description
1 polymer ?
#
loop_
_entity_poly.entity_id
_entity_poly.type
_entity_poly.pdbx_seq_one_letter_code
_entity_poly.pdbx_strand_id
1 'polypeptide(L)' 'SRAAEPEIGAGMIRAAAKALKPGGRLFMVANRQLPYEAVLSAAFASHAELARDGMFKVFSARR' A
#
# COMPACT_ATOMS: atom_id res chain seq x y z
N SER A 1 -16.68 9.66 -15.06
CA SER A 1 -15.73 8.60 -14.63
C SER A 1 -15.42 8.81 -13.15
N ARG A 2 -15.39 7.75 -12.33
CA ARG A 2 -14.97 7.88 -10.92
C ARG A 2 -13.46 8.13 -10.92
N ALA A 3 -13.04 9.35 -10.62
CA ALA A 3 -11.61 9.65 -10.45
C ALA A 3 -11.08 8.78 -9.32
N ALA A 4 -9.89 8.21 -9.48
CA ALA A 4 -9.22 7.63 -8.34
C ALA A 4 -8.88 8.75 -7.35
N GLU A 5 -9.12 8.52 -6.07
CA GLU A 5 -8.72 9.42 -4.99
C GLU A 5 -7.56 8.75 -4.22
N PRO A 6 -6.29 8.98 -4.63
CA PRO A 6 -5.14 8.33 -4.01
C PRO A 6 -5.09 8.54 -2.50
N GLU A 7 -5.57 9.69 -2.02
CA GLU A 7 -5.55 10.04 -0.59
C GLU A 7 -6.37 9.09 0.29
N ILE A 8 -7.47 8.52 -0.21
CA ILE A 8 -8.23 7.52 0.54
C ILE A 8 -7.35 6.28 0.75
N GLY A 9 -6.68 5.80 -0.30
CA GLY A 9 -5.73 4.68 -0.21
C GLY A 9 -4.56 4.99 0.71
N ALA A 10 -4.00 6.19 0.64
CA ALA A 10 -2.93 6.62 1.54
C ALA A 10 -3.41 6.66 3.00
N GLY A 11 -4.65 7.09 3.25
CA GLY A 11 -5.30 7.02 4.56
C GLY A 11 -5.41 5.59 5.09
N MET A 12 -5.88 4.65 4.25
CA MET A 12 -5.98 3.23 4.60
C MET A 12 -4.61 2.63 4.93
N ILE A 13 -3.57 2.94 4.15
CA ILE A 13 -2.19 2.48 4.39
C ILE A 13 -1.69 2.97 5.76
N ARG A 14 -1.87 4.27 6.06
CA ARG A 14 -1.47 4.86 7.35
C ARG A 14 -2.24 4.25 8.53
N ALA A 15 -3.52 3.97 8.36
CA ALA A 15 -4.34 3.32 9.37
C ALA A 15 -3.89 1.88 9.63
N ALA A 16 -3.63 1.10 8.57
CA ALA A 16 -3.13 -0.27 8.67
C ALA A 16 -1.78 -0.33 9.39
N ALA A 17 -0.85 0.57 9.04
CA ALA A 17 0.44 0.67 9.73
C ALA A 17 0.25 0.86 11.24
N LYS A 18 -0.62 1.78 11.67
CA LYS A 18 -0.88 2.04 13.10
C LYS A 18 -1.56 0.87 13.83
N ALA A 19 -2.41 0.12 13.14
CA ALA A 19 -3.19 -0.96 13.74
C ALA A 19 -2.41 -2.29 13.88
N LEU A 20 -1.36 -2.50 13.09
CA LEU A 20 -0.59 -3.74 13.11
C LEU A 20 0.31 -3.85 14.34
N LYS A 21 0.34 -5.05 14.94
CA LYS A 21 1.30 -5.43 15.98
C LYS A 21 2.72 -5.54 15.39
N PRO A 22 3.79 -5.46 16.20
CA PRO A 22 5.16 -5.71 15.74
C PRO A 22 5.27 -7.03 14.98
N GLY A 23 5.89 -7.01 13.80
CA GLY A 23 5.99 -8.17 12.91
C GLY A 23 4.75 -8.46 12.05
N GLY A 24 3.67 -7.70 12.22
CA GLY A 24 2.49 -7.75 11.36
C GLY A 24 2.79 -7.28 9.93
N ARG A 25 1.94 -7.69 8.99
CA ARG A 25 2.07 -7.33 7.56
C ARG A 25 0.76 -6.85 6.97
N LEU A 26 0.88 -5.83 6.13
CA LEU A 26 -0.14 -5.42 5.18
C LEU A 26 0.11 -6.13 3.85
N PHE A 27 -0.94 -6.66 3.24
CA PHE A 27 -0.96 -7.05 1.83
C PHE A 27 -2.06 -6.23 1.14
N MET A 28 -1.75 -5.65 -0.02
CA MET A 28 -2.73 -4.87 -0.75
C MET A 28 -2.54 -4.96 -2.25
N VAL A 29 -3.63 -4.82 -2.99
CA VAL A 29 -3.64 -4.71 -4.45
C VAL A 29 -4.07 -3.29 -4.81
N ALA A 30 -3.36 -2.66 -5.74
CA ALA A 30 -3.67 -1.31 -6.20
C ALA A 30 -3.56 -1.21 -7.72
N ASN A 31 -4.32 -0.30 -8.32
CA ASN A 31 -4.16 0.04 -9.73
C ASN A 31 -2.72 0.52 -9.98
N ARG A 32 -2.08 0.03 -11.04
CA ARG A 32 -0.67 0.25 -11.37
C ARG A 32 -0.26 1.73 -11.44
N GLN A 33 -1.21 2.58 -11.84
CA GLN A 33 -1.02 4.02 -11.99
C GLN A 33 -0.98 4.79 -10.65
N LEU A 34 -1.40 4.17 -9.54
CA LEU A 34 -1.45 4.82 -8.24
C LEU A 34 -0.08 4.72 -7.54
N PRO A 35 0.54 5.85 -7.13
CA PRO A 35 1.90 5.89 -6.62
C PRO A 35 1.95 5.65 -5.09
N TYR A 36 1.56 4.47 -4.62
CA TYR A 36 1.51 4.17 -3.19
C TYR A 36 2.86 3.85 -2.54
N GLU A 37 3.92 3.67 -3.32
CA GLU A 37 5.26 3.31 -2.84
C GLU A 37 5.80 4.34 -1.83
N ALA A 38 5.58 5.64 -2.06
CA ALA A 38 6.03 6.69 -1.16
C ALA A 38 5.36 6.61 0.23
N VAL A 39 4.05 6.36 0.29
CA VAL A 39 3.35 6.26 1.57
C VAL A 39 3.63 4.92 2.26
N LEU A 40 3.83 3.84 1.51
CA LEU A 40 4.29 2.56 2.06
C LEU A 40 5.67 2.70 2.70
N SER A 41 6.62 3.35 2.02
CA SER A 41 7.96 3.61 2.54
C SER A 41 7.96 4.51 3.77
N ALA A 42 7.02 5.45 3.87
CA ALA A 42 6.92 6.34 5.03
C ALA A 42 6.23 5.68 6.24
N ALA A 43 5.31 4.74 6.02
CA ALA A 43 4.47 4.18 7.08
C ALA A 43 4.95 2.83 7.64
N PHE A 44 5.76 2.08 6.89
CA PHE A 44 6.21 0.73 7.23
C PHE A 44 7.73 0.63 7.26
N ALA A 45 8.26 -0.32 8.05
CA ALA A 45 9.71 -0.56 8.16
C ALA A 45 10.31 -1.10 6.84
N SER A 46 9.53 -1.86 6.08
CA SER A 46 9.90 -2.33 4.74
C SER A 46 8.65 -2.63 3.92
N HIS A 47 8.78 -2.55 2.59
CA HIS A 47 7.74 -2.94 1.66
C HIS A 47 8.36 -3.62 0.42
N ALA A 48 7.55 -4.42 -0.28
CA ALA A 48 7.93 -5.08 -1.51
C ALA A 48 6.74 -5.16 -2.47
N GLU A 49 7.00 -4.99 -3.76
CA GLU A 49 6.07 -5.38 -4.82
C GLU A 49 6.21 -6.89 -5.04
N LEU A 50 5.14 -7.64 -4.78
CA LEU A 50 5.13 -9.10 -4.90
C LEU A 50 4.76 -9.58 -6.31
N ALA A 51 3.90 -8.81 -6.98
CA ALA A 51 3.45 -9.11 -8.32
C ALA A 51 2.96 -7.83 -9.01
N ARG A 52 2.98 -7.86 -10.35
CA ARG A 52 2.44 -6.81 -11.20
C ARG A 52 1.86 -7.43 -12.45
N ASP A 53 0.73 -6.92 -12.89
CA ASP A 53 0.18 -7.17 -14.22
C ASP A 53 -0.04 -5.85 -14.98
N GLY A 54 -0.76 -5.90 -16.10
CA GLY A 54 -1.03 -4.72 -16.93
C GLY A 54 -1.77 -3.58 -16.22
N MET A 55 -2.59 -3.90 -15.21
CA MET A 55 -3.49 -2.95 -14.54
C MET A 55 -3.26 -2.83 -13.04
N PHE A 56 -2.62 -3.80 -12.39
CA PHE A 56 -2.51 -3.92 -10.94
C PHE A 56 -1.08 -4.17 -10.46
N LYS A 57 -0.81 -3.77 -9.22
CA LYS A 57 0.36 -4.13 -8.43
C LYS A 57 -0.09 -4.74 -7.11
N VAL A 58 0.63 -5.75 -6.64
CA VAL A 58 0.45 -6.36 -5.33
C VAL A 58 1.62 -5.94 -4.45
N PHE A 59 1.33 -5.32 -3.31
CA PHE A 59 2.32 -4.92 -2.33
C PHE A 59 2.21 -5.77 -1.06
N SER A 60 3.35 -5.96 -0.42
CA SER A 60 3.43 -6.33 0.99
C SER A 60 4.22 -5.28 1.76
N ALA A 61 3.86 -5.02 3.01
CA ALA A 61 4.60 -4.10 3.88
C ALA A 61 4.61 -4.61 5.31
N ARG A 62 5.76 -4.51 5.98
CA ARG A 62 5.99 -5.04 7.34
C ARG A 62 6.07 -3.92 8.36
N ARG A 63 5.32 -4.08 9.45
CA ARG A 63 5.33 -3.19 10.62
C ARG A 63 6.60 -3.37 11.44
#